data_AF-A0A2G9YFN5-F1
#
_entry.id   AF-A0A2G9YFN5-F1
#
_cell.length_a   1.000
_cell.length_b   1.000
_cell.length_c   1.000
_cell.angle_alpha   90.00
_cell.angle_beta   90.00
_cell.angle_gamma   90.00
#
_symmetry.space_group_name_H-M   'P 1'
#
loop_
_entity.id
_entity.type
_entity.pdbx_description
1 polymer ?
#
loop_
_entity_poly.entity_id
_entity_poly.type
_entity_poly.pdbx_seq_one_letter_code
_entity_poly.pdbx_strand_id
1 'polypeptide(L)' 'MEFKFLEKFLEGKKCIFCGSYSLYRLKDKRIKCGKCKKKYSLEKLKRDLEILKYFSLEISSSKIAKILNLSYNTIS' A
#
# COMPACT_ATOMS: atom_id res chain seq x y z
N MET A 1 6.13 4.65 -20.10
CA MET A 1 5.04 5.64 -19.87
C MET A 1 3.87 5.02 -19.10
N GLU A 2 4.13 4.18 -18.08
CA GLU A 2 3.11 3.29 -17.48
C GLU A 2 2.92 3.50 -15.96
N PHE A 3 3.82 4.25 -15.30
CA PHE A 3 3.82 4.42 -13.84
C PHE A 3 2.86 5.51 -13.32
N LYS A 4 2.48 6.49 -14.16
CA LYS A 4 1.64 7.64 -13.74
C LYS A 4 0.26 7.26 -13.20
N PHE A 5 -0.25 6.09 -13.58
CA PHE A 5 -1.54 5.62 -13.09
C PHE A 5 -1.46 5.10 -11.65
N LEU A 6 -0.40 4.35 -11.32
CA LEU A 6 -0.16 3.78 -9.99
C LEU A 6 0.07 4.86 -8.94
N GLU A 7 0.77 5.94 -9.31
CA GLU A 7 1.05 7.07 -8.41
C GLU A 7 -0.23 7.63 -7.77
N LYS A 8 -1.32 7.73 -8.53
CA LYS A 8 -2.61 8.24 -8.02
C LYS A 8 -3.16 7.40 -6.87
N PHE A 9 -2.92 6.10 -6.86
CA PHE A 9 -3.35 5.22 -5.77
C PHE A 9 -2.43 5.35 -4.56
N LEU A 10 -1.12 5.45 -4.78
CA LEU A 10 -0.09 5.56 -3.73
C LEU A 10 -0.07 6.93 -3.04
N GLU A 11 -0.52 7.97 -3.73
CA GLU A 11 -0.72 9.32 -3.19
C GLU A 11 -2.09 9.47 -2.49
N GLY A 12 -2.97 8.47 -2.59
CA GLY A 12 -4.34 8.57 -2.06
C GLY A 12 -5.20 9.58 -2.80
N LYS A 13 -4.96 9.77 -4.10
CA LYS A 13 -5.81 10.55 -5.01
C LYS A 13 -6.89 9.69 -5.68
N LYS A 14 -6.69 8.37 -5.74
CA LYS A 14 -7.63 7.41 -6.32
C LYS A 14 -7.81 6.18 -5.43
N CYS A 15 -9.06 5.73 -5.25
CA CYS A 15 -9.39 4.65 -4.35
C CYS A 15 -8.87 3.31 -4.88
N ILE A 16 -8.11 2.58 -4.06
CA ILE A 16 -7.55 1.27 -4.44
C ILE A 16 -8.61 0.18 -4.63
N PHE A 17 -9.82 0.37 -4.10
CA PHE A 17 -10.89 -0.63 -4.15
C PHE A 17 -11.93 -0.37 -5.23
N CYS A 18 -12.24 0.90 -5.51
CA CYS A 18 -13.34 1.26 -6.43
C CYS A 18 -12.96 2.31 -7.47
N GLY A 19 -11.70 2.76 -7.50
CA GLY A 19 -11.21 3.73 -8.48
C GLY A 19 -11.79 5.15 -8.35
N SER A 20 -12.63 5.44 -7.36
CA SER A 20 -13.18 6.78 -7.14
C SER A 20 -12.10 7.78 -6.70
N TYR A 21 -12.24 9.04 -7.13
CA TYR A 21 -11.43 10.18 -6.67
C TYR A 21 -11.98 10.84 -5.40
N SER A 22 -13.17 10.45 -4.93
CA SER A 22 -13.76 10.97 -3.69
C SER A 22 -13.07 10.30 -2.49
N LEU A 23 -12.02 10.94 -1.98
CA LEU A 23 -11.19 10.45 -0.89
C LEU A 23 -10.99 11.53 0.18
N TYR A 24 -10.94 11.09 1.43
CA TYR A 24 -10.72 11.94 2.61
C TYR A 24 -9.52 11.41 3.38
N ARG A 25 -8.64 12.32 3.81
CA ARG A 25 -7.57 11.99 4.75
C ARG A 25 -8.08 12.11 6.18
N LEU A 26 -7.99 11.03 6.93
CA LEU A 26 -8.40 10.96 8.34
C LEU A 26 -7.29 11.49 9.25
N LYS A 27 -7.64 11.81 10.50
CA LYS A 27 -6.70 12.30 11.53
C LYS A 27 -5.55 11.32 11.78
N ASP A 28 -5.82 10.01 11.69
CA ASP A 28 -4.85 8.92 11.83
C ASP A 28 -4.05 8.64 10.54
N LYS A 29 -3.97 9.62 9.63
CA LYS A 29 -3.25 9.57 8.34
C LYS A 29 -3.79 8.55 7.32
N ARG A 30 -4.82 7.77 7.66
CA ARG A 30 -5.49 6.84 6.74
C ARG A 30 -6.34 7.57 5.71
N ILE A 31 -6.62 6.88 4.60
CA ILE A 31 -7.53 7.36 3.54
C ILE A 31 -8.86 6.65 3.67
N LYS A 32 -9.96 7.41 3.61
CA LYS A 32 -11.34 6.91 3.52
C LYS A 32 -11.93 7.29 2.16
N CYS A 33 -12.52 6.33 1.45
CA CYS A 33 -13.27 6.64 0.24
C CYS A 33 -14.70 7.11 0.56
N GLY A 34 -15.15 8.19 -0.07
CA GLY A 34 -16.53 8.66 0.02
C GLY A 34 -17.53 7.74 -0.67
N LYS A 35 -17.13 7.10 -1.78
CA LYS A 35 -18.00 6.22 -2.57
C LYS A 35 -18.16 4.83 -1.94
N CYS A 36 -17.06 4.08 -1.78
CA CYS A 36 -17.12 2.71 -1.26
C CYS A 36 -16.96 2.61 0.27
N LYS A 37 -16.75 3.74 0.96
CA LYS A 37 -16.64 3.83 2.43
C LYS A 37 -15.49 3.06 3.09
N LYS A 38 -14.70 2.29 2.33
CA LYS A 38 -13.50 1.59 2.81
C LYS A 38 -12.43 2.58 3.31
N LYS A 39 -11.68 2.14 4.32
CA LYS A 39 -10.54 2.86 4.92
C LYS A 39 -9.27 2.03 4.74
N TYR A 40 -8.14 2.67 4.46
CA TYR A 40 -6.86 1.99 4.28
C TYR A 40 -5.69 2.92 4.60
N SER A 41 -4.55 2.34 4.95
CA SER A 41 -3.30 3.08 5.17
C SER A 41 -2.48 3.10 3.89
N LEU A 42 -2.05 4.28 3.46
CA LEU A 42 -1.11 4.42 2.34
C LEU A 42 0.27 3.89 2.70
N GLU A 43 0.69 4.05 3.95
CA GLU A 43 1.98 3.53 4.43
C GLU A 43 1.99 2.00 4.38
N LYS A 44 0.90 1.37 4.81
CA LYS A 44 0.75 -0.09 4.68
C LYS A 44 0.76 -0.52 3.21
N LEU A 45 -0.01 0.16 2.35
CA LEU A 45 -0.06 -0.17 0.92
C LEU A 45 1.33 -0.11 0.25
N LYS A 46 2.11 0.93 0.54
CA LYS A 46 3.47 1.08 -0.01
C LYS A 46 4.39 -0.03 0.48
N ARG A 47 4.31 -0.36 1.77
CA ARG A 47 5.06 -1.47 2.37
C ARG A 47 4.68 -2.82 1.77
N ASP A 48 3.38 -3.09 1.57
CA ASP A 48 2.92 -4.34 0.96
C ASP A 48 3.46 -4.49 -0.47
N LEU A 49 3.49 -3.39 -1.26
CA LEU A 49 4.11 -3.39 -2.60
C LEU A 49 5.62 -3.61 -2.56
N GLU A 50 6.31 -3.05 -1.58
CA GLU A 50 7.74 -3.26 -1.40
C GLU A 50 8.04 -4.73 -1.04
N ILE A 51 7.24 -5.33 -0.15
CA ILE A 51 7.33 -6.76 0.15
C ILE A 51 7.11 -7.61 -1.11
N LEU A 52 6.08 -7.31 -1.89
CA LEU A 52 5.81 -8.00 -3.17
C LEU A 52 6.98 -7.86 -4.16
N LYS A 53 7.63 -6.69 -4.20
CA LYS A 53 8.84 -6.49 -5.00
C LYS A 53 9.96 -7.42 -4.55
N TYR A 54 10.21 -7.58 -3.25
CA TYR A 54 11.22 -8.52 -2.77
C TYR A 54 10.87 -9.98 -3.07
N PHE A 55 9.59 -10.36 -2.96
CA PHE A 55 9.14 -11.69 -3.37
C PHE A 55 9.34 -11.94 -4.87
N SER A 56 9.13 -10.94 -5.73
CA SER A 56 9.42 -11.05 -7.17
C SER A 56 10.91 -11.24 -7.49
N LEU A 57 11.79 -10.98 -6.52
CA LEU A 57 13.23 -11.23 -6.60
C LEU A 57 13.64 -12.52 -5.89
N GLU A 58 12.67 -13.40 -5.56
CA GLU A 58 12.88 -14.69 -4.90
C GLU A 58 13.58 -14.58 -3.54
N ILE A 59 13.45 -13.43 -2.87
CA ILE A 59 14.01 -13.20 -1.54
C ILE A 59 13.07 -13.80 -0.49
N SER A 60 13.61 -14.64 0.39
CA SER A 60 12.83 -15.30 1.44
C SER A 60 12.27 -14.33 2.47
N SER A 61 11.09 -14.64 3.02
CA SER A 61 10.38 -13.83 4.02
C SER A 61 11.25 -13.45 5.22
N SER A 62 12.12 -14.36 5.66
CA SER A 62 13.06 -14.13 6.77
C SER A 62 14.13 -13.09 6.44
N LYS A 63 14.59 -13.04 5.20
CA LYS A 63 15.54 -12.03 4.72
C LYS A 63 14.85 -10.69 4.51
N ILE A 64 13.63 -10.68 3.97
CA ILE A 64 12.80 -9.47 3.84
C ILE A 64 12.55 -8.84 5.22
N ALA A 65 12.24 -9.65 6.23
CA ALA A 65 12.00 -9.19 7.61
C ALA A 65 13.19 -8.42 8.18
N LYS A 66 14.41 -8.92 7.93
CA LYS A 66 15.65 -8.26 8.33
C LYS A 66 15.90 -6.97 7.54
N ILE A 67 15.72 -6.99 6.22
CA ILE A 67 15.95 -5.84 5.34
C ILE A 67 15.01 -4.68 5.69
N LEU A 68 13.72 -4.96 5.87
CA LEU A 68 12.69 -3.96 6.13
C LEU A 68 12.49 -3.65 7.62
N ASN A 69 13.24 -4.32 8.50
CA ASN A 69 13.10 -4.24 9.96
C ASN A 69 11.64 -4.49 10.42
N LEU A 70 11.04 -5.57 9.93
CA LEU A 70 9.66 -5.95 10.17
C LEU A 70 9.58 -7.29 10.90
N SER A 71 8.54 -7.49 11.70
CA SER A 71 8.25 -8.81 12.24
C SER A 71 7.93 -9.80 11.13
N TYR A 72 8.43 -11.03 11.25
CA TYR A 72 8.19 -12.11 10.29
C TYR A 72 6.70 -12.31 9.98
N ASN A 73 5.84 -12.26 11.01
CA ASN A 73 4.38 -12.40 10.87
C ASN A 73 3.71 -11.35 9.97
N THR A 74 4.38 -10.23 9.67
CA THR A 74 3.83 -9.24 8.74
C THR A 74 4.20 -9.51 7.28
N ILE A 75 5.10 -10.47 7.02
CA ILE A 75 5.58 -10.81 5.68
C ILE A 75 5.12 -12.21 5.25
N SER A 76 4.94 -13.12 6.23
CA SER A 76 4.50 -14.50 6.04
C SER A 76 3.12 -14.64 5.42
#